data_AF-A0A8H3KW14-F1
#
_entry.id   AF-A0A8H3KW14-F1
#
_cell.length_a   1.000
_cell.length_b   1.000
_cell.length_c   1.000
_cell.angle_alpha   90.00
_cell.angle_beta   90.00
_cell.angle_gamma   90.00
#
_symmetry.space_group_name_H-M   'P 1'
#
loop_
_entity.id
_entity.type
_entity.pdbx_description
1 polymer ?
#
loop_
_entity_poly.entity_id
_entity_poly.type
_entity_poly.pdbx_seq_one_letter_code
_entity_poly.pdbx_strand_id
1 'polypeptide(L)'
;MLYIIREEPDKFNPDRWLVEGSESKKLSFLMFGGGLRICPGRKIAMIELVCLLYRKYEIDLVDMNAPLNVESIGITACNELLVKIKPRN
;
A
#
# COMPACT_ATOMS: atom_id res chain seq x y z
N MET A 1 -0.40 5.91 21.03
CA MET A 1 0.61 5.04 20.39
C MET A 1 -0.01 4.06 19.39
N LEU A 2 -1.00 3.23 19.75
CA LEU A 2 -1.76 2.41 18.78
C LEU A 2 -2.86 3.16 18.00
N TYR A 3 -3.35 4.27 18.56
CA TYR A 3 -4.47 5.03 18.01
C TYR A 3 -4.20 5.60 16.60
N ILE A 4 -2.98 6.09 16.31
CA ILE A 4 -2.65 6.65 14.97
C ILE A 4 -2.70 5.58 13.86
N ILE A 5 -2.39 4.32 14.19
CA ILE A 5 -2.44 3.20 13.23
C ILE A 5 -3.88 2.71 13.04
N ARG A 6 -4.69 2.77 14.10
CA ARG A 6 -6.05 2.21 14.15
C ARG A 6 -7.17 3.22 13.95
N GLU A 7 -6.87 4.51 13.86
CA GLU A 7 -7.88 5.52 13.59
C GLU A 7 -8.38 5.33 12.16
N GLU A 8 -9.63 4.90 12.01
CA GLU A 8 -10.27 4.60 10.73
C GLU A 8 -9.43 3.64 9.86
N PRO A 9 -9.20 2.39 10.33
CA PRO A 9 -8.24 1.47 9.71
C PRO A 9 -8.70 1.01 8.33
N ASP A 10 -10.01 1.06 8.07
CA ASP A 10 -10.63 0.70 6.80
C ASP A 10 -10.59 1.84 5.77
N LYS A 11 -10.15 3.04 6.17
CA LYS A 11 -10.02 4.19 5.27
C LYS A 11 -8.59 4.33 4.75
N PHE A 12 -8.47 4.43 3.43
CA PHE A 12 -7.21 4.82 2.81
C PHE A 12 -6.91 6.30 3.10
N ASN A 13 -6.00 6.55 4.03
CA ASN A 13 -5.50 7.88 4.37
C ASN A 13 -3.96 7.84 4.43
N PRO A 14 -3.24 8.28 3.38
CA PRO A 14 -1.77 8.27 3.36
C PRO A 14 -1.13 9.30 4.31
N ASP A 15 -1.83 10.39 4.63
CA ASP A 15 -1.29 11.49 5.44
C ASP A 15 -1.04 11.09 6.90
N ARG A 16 -1.67 10.01 7.37
CA ARG A 16 -1.45 9.47 8.73
C ARG A 16 0.02 9.12 9.02
N TRP A 17 0.81 8.90 7.97
CA TRP A 17 2.23 8.56 8.09
C TRP A 17 3.15 9.78 8.13
N LEU A 18 2.62 10.98 7.87
CA LEU A 18 3.38 12.25 7.81
C LEU A 18 3.45 12.97 9.16
N VAL A 19 2.68 12.54 10.16
CA VAL A 19 2.63 13.18 11.49
C VAL A 19 4.00 13.12 12.20
N GLU A 20 4.57 14.29 12.48
CA GLU A 20 5.85 14.43 13.20
C GLU A 20 5.78 13.94 14.64
N GLY A 21 6.90 13.45 15.19
CA GLY A 21 7.00 12.98 16.58
C GLY A 21 6.33 11.63 16.86
N SER A 22 5.71 10.98 15.87
CA SER A 22 5.09 9.68 16.05
C SER A 22 6.14 8.56 16.09
N GLU A 23 6.36 7.96 17.27
CA GLU A 23 7.10 6.70 17.44
C GLU A 23 6.48 5.53 16.66
N SER A 24 5.27 5.72 16.11
CA SER A 24 4.56 4.80 15.23
C SER A 24 5.49 4.23 14.16
N LYS A 25 6.34 5.05 13.53
CA LYS A 25 7.19 4.66 12.38
C LYS A 25 8.06 3.42 12.59
N LYS A 26 8.45 3.08 13.83
CA LYS A 26 9.36 1.94 14.08
C LYS A 26 8.67 0.57 14.08
N LEU A 27 7.37 0.51 14.41
CA LEU A 27 6.63 -0.76 14.56
C LEU A 27 5.26 -0.75 13.87
N SER A 28 4.85 0.36 13.25
CA SER A 28 3.53 0.50 12.63
C SER A 28 3.40 -0.06 11.23
N PHE A 29 4.52 -0.28 10.54
CA PHE A 29 4.53 -0.63 9.13
C PHE A 29 5.42 -1.85 8.88
N LEU A 30 4.89 -3.01 9.27
CA LEU A 30 5.60 -4.30 9.23
C LEU A 30 5.35 -5.10 7.95
N MET A 31 4.85 -4.49 6.87
CA MET A 31 4.55 -5.21 5.63
C MET A 31 5.79 -5.84 4.98
N PHE A 32 6.98 -5.29 5.27
CA PHE A 32 8.27 -5.85 4.85
C PHE A 32 9.00 -6.58 6.00
N GLY A 33 8.33 -6.83 7.12
CA GLY A 33 8.94 -7.31 8.36
C GLY A 33 9.74 -6.23 9.09
N GLY A 34 10.68 -6.65 9.95
CA GLY A 34 11.54 -5.76 10.73
C GLY A 34 12.83 -6.43 11.20
N GLY A 35 13.73 -5.64 11.80
CA GLY A 35 14.99 -6.13 12.35
C GLY A 35 15.99 -6.65 11.31
N LEU A 36 16.88 -7.56 11.73
CA LEU A 36 17.97 -8.12 10.91
C LEU A 36 17.48 -8.96 9.72
N ARG A 37 16.23 -9.45 9.77
CA ARG A 37 15.61 -10.30 8.74
C ARG A 37 14.51 -9.56 7.97
N ILE A 38 14.56 -8.23 7.94
CA ILE A 38 13.67 -7.42 7.10
C ILE A 38 13.79 -7.84 5.63
N CYS A 39 12.68 -7.79 4.88
CA CYS A 39 12.65 -8.19 3.48
C CYS A 39 13.77 -7.48 2.69
N PRO A 40 14.70 -8.24 2.07
CA PRO A 40 15.80 -7.67 1.31
C PRO A 40 15.30 -6.90 0.07
N GLY A 41 14.14 -7.29 -0.47
CA GLY A 41 13.50 -6.65 -1.62
C GLY A 41 12.78 -5.33 -1.33
N ARG A 42 12.67 -4.89 -0.06
CA ARG A 42 11.82 -3.72 0.30
C ARG A 42 12.14 -2.46 -0.50
N LYS A 43 13.43 -2.20 -0.76
CA LYS A 43 13.87 -0.99 -1.46
C LYS A 43 13.50 -1.05 -2.94
N ILE A 44 13.66 -2.23 -3.55
CA ILE A 44 13.32 -2.45 -4.97
C ILE A 44 11.80 -2.34 -5.15
N ALA A 45 11.02 -3.02 -4.32
CA ALA A 45 9.55 -2.96 -4.37
C ALA A 45 9.01 -1.52 -4.27
N MET A 46 9.59 -0.70 -3.38
CA MET A 46 9.21 0.71 -3.25
C MET A 46 9.57 1.54 -4.50
N ILE A 47 10.74 1.29 -5.10
CA ILE A 47 11.16 1.97 -6.34
C ILE A 47 10.24 1.58 -7.49
N GLU A 48 9.89 0.30 -7.63
CA GLU A 48 8.99 -0.17 -8.68
C GLU A 48 7.60 0.46 -8.52
N LEU A 49 7.06 0.48 -7.31
CA LEU A 49 5.75 1.06 -7.03
C LEU A 49 5.69 2.57 -7.33
N VAL A 50 6.67 3.33 -6.84
CA VAL A 50 6.66 4.81 -6.99
C VAL A 50 7.12 5.22 -8.38
N CYS A 51 8.26 4.72 -8.84
CA CYS A 51 8.89 5.21 -10.08
C CYS A 51 8.33 4.58 -11.33
N LEU A 52 7.97 3.30 -11.30
CA LEU A 52 7.54 2.59 -12.51
C LEU A 52 6.02 2.51 -12.64
N LEU A 53 5.29 2.37 -11.53
CA LEU A 53 3.84 2.32 -11.57
C LEU A 53 3.25 3.74 -11.50
N TYR A 54 3.39 4.40 -10.35
CA TYR A 54 2.68 5.65 -10.06
C TYR A 54 3.16 6.86 -10.89
N ARG A 55 4.47 6.99 -11.12
CA ARG A 55 5.01 8.11 -11.89
C ARG A 55 4.82 7.97 -13.40
N LYS A 56 4.80 6.73 -13.92
CA LYS A 56 4.78 6.47 -15.37
C LYS A 56 3.37 6.25 -15.91
N TYR A 57 2.43 5.83 -15.09
CA TYR A 57 1.09 5.50 -15.54
C TYR A 57 0.01 6.19 -14.70
N GLU A 58 -1.07 6.54 -15.37
CA GLU A 58 -2.37 6.81 -14.78
C GLU A 58 -3.15 5.48 -14.80
N ILE A 59 -3.72 5.12 -13.65
CA ILE A 59 -4.38 3.82 -13.44
C ILE A 59 -5.77 4.09 -12.86
N ASP A 60 -6.79 3.68 -13.60
CA ASP A 60 -8.19 3.80 -13.21
C ASP A 60 -8.82 2.41 -13.10
N LEU A 61 -9.74 2.22 -12.14
CA LEU A 61 -10.59 1.03 -12.13
C LEU A 61 -11.52 1.04 -13.34
N VAL A 62 -11.75 -0.13 -13.94
CA VAL A 62 -12.76 -0.28 -15.00
C VAL A 62 -14.15 0.06 -14.46
N ASP A 63 -14.45 -0.36 -13.22
CA ASP A 63 -15.67 -0.06 -12.48
C ASP A 63 -15.32 0.19 -11.01
N MET A 64 -15.68 1.38 -10.50
CA MET A 64 -15.44 1.78 -9.11
C MET A 64 -16.44 1.15 -8.12
N ASN A 65 -17.60 0.70 -8.61
CA ASN A 65 -18.67 0.15 -7.79
C ASN A 65 -18.66 -1.38 -7.75
N ALA A 66 -17.80 -2.02 -8.55
CA ALA A 66 -17.66 -3.46 -8.54
C ALA A 66 -17.15 -3.93 -7.16
N PRO A 67 -17.73 -5.01 -6.60
CA PRO A 67 -17.26 -5.56 -5.33
C PRO A 67 -15.84 -6.11 -5.47
N LEU A 68 -15.02 -5.93 -4.43
CA LEU A 68 -13.68 -6.49 -4.39
C LEU A 68 -13.74 -8.01 -4.13
N ASN A 69 -13.14 -8.80 -5.03
CA ASN A 69 -12.99 -10.24 -4.85
C ASN A 69 -11.69 -10.52 -4.07
N VAL A 70 -11.76 -10.39 -2.74
CA VAL A 70 -10.59 -10.51 -1.85
C VAL A 70 -10.49 -11.90 -1.25
N GLU A 71 -9.35 -12.55 -1.46
CA GLU A 71 -8.98 -13.80 -0.79
C GLU A 71 -7.84 -13.55 0.17
N SER A 72 -8.02 -13.90 1.44
CA SER A 72 -7.01 -13.72 2.50
C SER A 72 -6.72 -15.04 3.18
N ILE A 73 -5.71 -15.76 2.67
CA ILE A 73 -5.20 -16.99 3.29
C ILE A 73 -3.78 -16.72 3.84
N GLY A 74 -2.75 -16.92 3.03
CA GLY A 74 -1.35 -16.61 3.38
C GLY A 74 -0.91 -15.21 2.94
N ILE A 75 -1.49 -14.73 1.85
CA ILE A 75 -1.39 -13.36 1.36
C ILE A 75 -2.81 -12.87 1.07
N THR A 76 -3.03 -11.57 1.15
CA THR A 76 -4.26 -10.94 0.68
C THR A 76 -4.09 -10.67 -0.81
N ALA A 77 -4.93 -11.30 -1.64
CA ALA A 77 -5.01 -11.07 -3.07
C ALA A 77 -6.39 -10.52 -3.43
N CYS A 78 -6.44 -9.61 -4.39
CA CYS A 78 -7.69 -9.17 -5.00
C CYS A 78 -7.75 -9.76 -6.41
N ASN A 79 -8.59 -10.77 -6.59
CA ASN A 79 -8.82 -11.40 -7.87
C ASN A 79 -9.68 -10.50 -8.76
N GLU A 80 -9.51 -10.60 -10.07
CA GLU A 80 -10.37 -9.91 -11.05
C GLU A 80 -10.43 -8.38 -10.94
N LEU A 81 -9.39 -7.75 -10.40
CA LEU A 81 -9.28 -6.28 -10.31
C LEU A 81 -8.90 -5.66 -11.66
N LEU A 82 -9.89 -5.46 -12.52
CA LEU A 82 -9.68 -4.89 -13.85
C LEU A 82 -9.37 -3.39 -13.79
N VAL A 83 -8.25 -3.00 -14.40
CA VAL A 83 -7.78 -1.61 -14.46
C VAL A 83 -7.53 -1.15 -15.90
N LYS A 84 -7.73 0.15 -16.14
CA LYS A 84 -7.29 0.86 -17.34
C LYS A 84 -5.96 1.54 -17.02
N ILE A 85 -4.95 1.30 -17.83
CA ILE A 85 -3.61 1.87 -17.64
C ILE A 85 -3.30 2.76 -18.85
N LYS A 86 -2.90 4.01 -18.60
CA LYS A 86 -2.45 4.96 -19.62
C LYS A 86 -1.09 5.52 -19.24
N PRO A 87 -0.16 5.75 -20.18
CA PRO A 87 1.07 6.49 -19.89
C PRO A 87 0.74 7.89 -19.36
N ARG A 88 1.47 8.32 -18.33
CA ARG A 88 1.41 9.67 -17.78
C ARG A 88 2.37 10.56 -18.57
N ASN A 89 1.84 11.66 -19.12
CA ASN A 89 2.63 12.66 -19.86
C ASN A 89 3.50 13.51 -18.92
#